data_AF-A0A3P1VZS6-F1
#
_entry.id   AF-A0A3P1VZS6-F1
#
_cell.length_a   1.000
_cell.length_b   1.000
_cell.length_c   1.000
_cell.angle_alpha   90.00
_cell.angle_beta   90.00
_cell.angle_gamma   90.00
#
_symmetry.space_group_name_H-M   'P 1'
#
loop_
_entity.id
_entity.type
_entity.pdbx_description
1 polymer ?
#
loop_
_entity_poly.entity_id
_entity_poly.type
_entity_poly.pdbx_seq_one_letter_code
_entity_poly.pdbx_strand_id
1 'polypeptide(L)'
;GGRSAGAGRPEGRAGTPPARLSSPALSAAALQDMLAQARAQWPTHGVGRITIQAPYSPKATVELREGGGDHLSDRGKARTLRFDASGAPLPVAQPPQPSWVRATYNVLVTPHLGRFAEPAVRWLLFLSGLLGCLMVGSGMVLWVVKRLPQRAKLGYTPRGQRLVERLNVAAIAGLCVAVAGYLWLNRLLPAALAERGLWEIRGFFLIWLVCALHPWLRSHRRAWQEQMAVAAVLFALLPLLNPLTGGAAWPEALARQQWSVASVDAIALLLASACGAIFWWLRRAQAKPVKAKKQQSASARAAANPAADAPAHAAARQARSAQASPEPAASAPQQGAAALATATERANAGAPARLSQQALNTL
;
A
#
# COMPACT_ATOMS: atom_id res chain seq x y z
N GLY A 1 70.99 -8.53 14.08
CA GLY A 1 70.07 -9.60 13.64
C GLY A 1 69.33 -10.12 14.86
N GLY A 2 68.06 -10.52 14.82
CA GLY A 2 67.12 -10.73 13.74
C GLY A 2 65.70 -10.55 14.27
N ARG A 3 64.77 -10.22 13.37
CA ARG A 3 63.36 -9.96 13.63
C ARG A 3 62.58 -11.25 13.90
N SER A 4 61.55 -11.08 14.72
CA SER A 4 60.52 -12.01 15.15
C SER A 4 59.91 -12.83 14.00
N ALA A 5 59.89 -14.16 14.18
CA ALA A 5 59.16 -15.10 13.32
C ALA A 5 57.73 -15.29 13.87
N GLY A 6 56.78 -15.31 12.93
CA GLY A 6 55.36 -15.16 13.18
C GLY A 6 54.68 -16.35 13.87
N ALA A 7 53.66 -16.01 14.66
CA ALA A 7 52.66 -16.93 15.16
C ALA A 7 51.83 -17.50 14.00
N GLY A 8 51.97 -18.80 13.75
CA GLY A 8 51.08 -19.56 12.87
C GLY A 8 49.73 -19.79 13.56
N ARG A 9 48.67 -19.19 12.99
CA ARG A 9 47.28 -19.57 13.29
C ARG A 9 47.04 -21.02 12.84
N PRO A 10 46.30 -21.85 13.59
CA PRO A 10 45.82 -23.12 13.05
C PRO A 10 44.83 -22.83 11.92
N GLU A 11 45.24 -23.20 10.70
CA GLU A 11 44.41 -23.13 9.50
C GLU A 11 43.13 -23.94 9.67
N GLY A 12 42.05 -23.39 9.13
CA GLY A 12 40.71 -23.94 9.21
C GLY A 12 40.66 -25.37 8.69
N ARG A 13 40.10 -26.25 9.51
CA ARG A 13 39.59 -27.55 9.08
C ARG A 13 38.50 -27.29 8.04
N ALA A 14 38.90 -27.25 6.77
CA ALA A 14 38.00 -27.33 5.63
C ALA A 14 37.19 -28.61 5.79
N GLY A 15 35.93 -28.48 6.22
CA GLY A 15 35.02 -29.61 6.30
C GLY A 15 34.84 -30.16 4.90
N THR A 16 35.32 -31.38 4.67
CA THR A 16 35.03 -32.15 3.46
C THR A 16 33.54 -32.08 3.19
N PRO A 17 33.09 -31.65 1.99
CA PRO A 17 31.66 -31.64 1.69
C PRO A 17 31.13 -33.08 1.87
N PRO A 18 29.97 -33.25 2.55
CA PRO A 18 29.45 -34.58 2.84
C PRO A 18 29.31 -35.37 1.53
N ALA A 19 29.86 -36.59 1.50
CA ALA A 19 29.83 -37.47 0.35
C ALA A 19 28.38 -37.64 -0.13
N ARG A 20 28.09 -37.13 -1.34
CA ARG A 20 26.80 -37.34 -2.00
C ARG A 20 26.82 -38.69 -2.68
N LEU A 21 25.77 -39.47 -2.43
CA LEU A 21 25.53 -40.74 -3.10
C LEU A 21 25.05 -40.48 -4.53
N SER A 22 25.47 -41.33 -5.46
CA SER A 22 25.07 -41.29 -6.88
C SER A 22 23.59 -41.63 -7.09
N SER A 23 23.00 -42.32 -6.11
CA SER A 23 21.60 -42.70 -6.06
C SER A 23 20.99 -42.21 -4.73
N PRO A 24 19.67 -41.99 -4.67
CA PRO A 24 19.00 -41.68 -3.41
C PRO A 24 19.34 -42.73 -2.35
N ALA A 25 19.66 -42.30 -1.13
CA ALA A 25 19.88 -43.20 -0.01
C ALA A 25 18.61 -43.97 0.38
N LEU A 26 17.45 -43.49 -0.07
CA LEU A 26 16.14 -44.02 0.21
C LEU A 26 15.71 -45.02 -0.86
N SER A 27 15.36 -46.24 -0.48
CA SER A 27 14.73 -47.20 -1.39
C SER A 27 13.22 -46.98 -1.46
N ALA A 28 12.61 -47.30 -2.61
CA ALA A 28 11.15 -47.21 -2.76
C ALA A 28 10.41 -48.16 -1.81
N ALA A 29 10.98 -49.35 -1.54
CA ALA A 29 10.44 -50.31 -0.59
C ALA A 29 10.44 -49.75 0.85
N ALA A 30 11.56 -49.18 1.30
CA ALA A 30 11.65 -48.59 2.64
C ALA A 30 10.64 -47.44 2.82
N LEU A 31 10.42 -46.62 1.78
CA LEU A 31 9.40 -45.57 1.84
C LEU A 31 7.98 -46.14 1.95
N GLN A 32 7.67 -47.22 1.23
CA GLN A 32 6.37 -47.88 1.34
C GLN A 32 6.14 -48.47 2.74
N ASP A 33 7.17 -49.06 3.34
CA ASP A 33 7.10 -49.60 4.71
C ASP A 33 6.88 -48.48 5.74
N MET A 34 7.58 -47.35 5.62
CA MET A 34 7.37 -46.17 6.48
C MET A 34 5.93 -45.62 6.33
N LEU A 35 5.40 -45.58 5.11
CA LEU A 35 4.02 -45.16 4.86
C LEU A 35 2.98 -46.13 5.44
N ALA A 36 3.24 -47.43 5.36
CA ALA A 36 2.39 -48.45 5.98
C ALA A 36 2.38 -48.30 7.50
N GLN A 37 3.54 -48.10 8.12
CA GLN A 37 3.66 -47.83 9.55
C GLN A 37 2.92 -46.56 9.97
N ALA A 38 3.06 -45.46 9.19
CA ALA A 38 2.35 -44.22 9.48
C ALA A 38 0.83 -44.36 9.30
N ARG A 39 0.36 -45.11 8.31
CA ARG A 39 -1.08 -45.40 8.12
C ARG A 39 -1.65 -46.27 9.24
N ALA A 40 -0.88 -47.23 9.75
CA ALA A 40 -1.29 -48.04 10.90
C ALA A 40 -1.44 -47.19 12.17
N GLN A 41 -0.57 -46.19 12.35
CA GLN A 41 -0.64 -45.28 13.50
C GLN A 41 -1.68 -44.15 13.33
N TRP A 42 -2.01 -43.77 12.10
CA TRP A 42 -2.96 -42.71 11.76
C TRP A 42 -4.11 -43.21 10.88
N PRO A 43 -4.98 -44.09 11.38
CA PRO A 43 -6.03 -44.74 10.59
C PRO A 43 -7.10 -43.77 10.07
N THR A 44 -7.32 -42.64 10.75
CA THR A 44 -8.38 -41.66 10.42
C THR A 44 -7.95 -40.61 9.41
N HIS A 45 -6.74 -40.07 9.52
CA HIS A 45 -6.30 -38.92 8.71
C HIS A 45 -5.14 -39.24 7.76
N GLY A 46 -4.49 -40.40 7.92
CA GLY A 46 -3.36 -40.81 7.10
C GLY A 46 -2.18 -39.82 7.12
N VAL A 47 -1.34 -39.88 6.09
CA VAL A 47 -0.17 -39.01 5.94
C VAL A 47 -0.54 -37.81 5.08
N GLY A 48 -0.46 -36.59 5.63
CA GLY A 48 -0.76 -35.34 4.91
C GLY A 48 0.45 -34.67 4.29
N ARG A 49 1.66 -34.91 4.81
CA ARG A 49 2.90 -34.36 4.26
C ARG A 49 4.08 -35.32 4.47
N ILE A 50 4.91 -35.44 3.44
CA ILE A 50 6.18 -36.16 3.45
C ILE A 50 7.29 -35.16 3.20
N THR A 51 8.28 -35.09 4.09
CA THR A 51 9.47 -34.25 3.92
C THR A 51 10.70 -35.13 3.93
N ILE A 52 11.48 -35.11 2.85
CA ILE A 52 12.73 -35.86 2.74
C ILE A 52 13.88 -34.87 2.81
N GLN A 53 14.73 -35.01 3.83
CA GLN A 53 15.89 -34.15 4.03
C GLN A 53 17.15 -34.90 3.61
N ALA A 54 18.03 -34.20 2.86
CA ALA A 54 19.29 -34.74 2.35
C ALA A 54 19.16 -36.10 1.61
N PRO A 55 18.32 -36.23 0.57
CA PRO A 55 18.01 -37.50 -0.09
C PRO A 55 19.21 -38.24 -0.70
N TYR A 56 20.28 -37.51 -1.03
CA TYR A 56 21.51 -38.06 -1.61
C TYR A 56 22.64 -38.18 -0.58
N SER A 57 22.31 -38.25 0.71
CA SER A 57 23.28 -38.41 1.79
C SER A 57 22.98 -39.70 2.55
N PRO A 58 24.00 -40.43 3.05
CA PRO A 58 23.79 -41.56 3.95
C PRO A 58 23.06 -41.17 5.26
N LYS A 59 22.94 -39.86 5.55
CA LYS A 59 22.14 -39.32 6.66
C LYS A 59 20.76 -38.81 6.22
N ALA A 60 20.19 -39.37 5.15
CA ALA A 60 18.85 -38.99 4.72
C ALA A 60 17.83 -39.29 5.83
N THR A 61 16.92 -38.35 6.08
CA THR A 61 15.83 -38.53 7.04
C THR A 61 14.50 -38.26 6.39
N VAL A 62 13.52 -39.11 6.67
CA VAL A 62 12.14 -38.98 6.21
C VAL A 62 11.28 -38.53 7.38
N GLU A 63 10.56 -37.44 7.21
CA GLU A 63 9.59 -36.94 8.17
C GLU A 63 8.20 -37.08 7.57
N LEU A 64 7.38 -37.92 8.21
CA LEU A 64 5.96 -38.08 7.90
C LEU A 64 5.15 -37.27 8.89
N ARG A 65 4.16 -36.53 8.40
CA ARG A 65 3.25 -35.73 9.22
C ARG A 65 1.81 -36.16 8.98
N GLU A 66 1.07 -36.35 10.06
CA GLU A 66 -0.34 -36.73 10.05
C GLU A 66 -1.18 -35.71 9.25
N GLY A 67 -2.12 -36.21 8.44
CA GLY A 67 -3.14 -35.40 7.78
C GLY A 67 -4.11 -34.78 8.78
N GLY A 68 -4.90 -33.78 8.39
CA GLY A 68 -5.94 -33.22 9.27
C GLY A 68 -5.47 -32.17 10.29
N GLY A 69 -4.16 -31.93 10.44
CA GLY A 69 -3.62 -30.81 11.24
C GLY A 69 -3.95 -29.40 10.72
N ASP A 70 -4.78 -29.29 9.68
CA ASP A 70 -5.25 -28.04 9.09
C ASP A 70 -6.51 -27.49 9.79
N HIS A 71 -7.26 -28.29 10.56
CA HIS A 71 -8.38 -27.78 11.35
C HIS A 71 -7.89 -26.98 12.58
N LEU A 72 -8.61 -25.89 12.92
CA LEU A 72 -8.26 -24.98 14.03
C LEU A 72 -8.06 -25.71 15.37
N SER A 73 -8.79 -26.80 15.59
CA SER A 73 -8.76 -27.66 16.79
C SER A 73 -7.49 -28.50 16.93
N ASP A 74 -6.83 -28.85 15.81
CA ASP A 74 -5.73 -29.82 15.77
C ASP A 74 -4.39 -29.22 15.33
N ARG A 75 -4.37 -27.91 15.07
CA ARG A 75 -3.15 -27.16 14.73
C ARG A 75 -2.18 -27.16 15.91
N GLY A 76 -1.09 -27.92 15.74
CA GLY A 76 -0.04 -28.10 16.76
C GLY A 76 -0.01 -29.49 17.39
N LYS A 77 -1.04 -30.32 17.16
CA LYS A 77 -1.12 -31.72 17.61
C LYS A 77 -0.78 -32.74 16.53
N ALA A 78 -0.63 -32.29 15.27
CA ALA A 78 -0.29 -33.15 14.15
C ALA A 78 0.95 -34.00 14.49
N ARG A 79 0.71 -35.30 14.67
CA ARG A 79 1.74 -36.25 15.05
C ARG A 79 2.75 -36.32 13.89
N THR A 80 4.00 -36.43 14.26
CA THR A 80 5.11 -36.49 13.31
C THR A 80 5.87 -37.77 13.60
N LEU A 81 6.22 -38.51 12.56
CA LEU A 81 7.11 -39.67 12.64
C LEU A 81 8.36 -39.36 11.83
N ARG A 82 9.52 -39.67 12.39
CA ARG A 82 10.80 -39.50 11.70
C ARG A 82 11.43 -40.87 11.51
N PHE A 83 11.99 -41.10 10.34
CA PHE A 83 12.69 -42.33 9.98
C PHE A 83 14.05 -41.98 9.39
N ASP A 84 15.01 -42.88 9.54
CA ASP A 84 16.27 -42.82 8.79
C ASP A 84 16.08 -43.37 7.36
N ALA A 85 17.17 -43.38 6.58
CA ALA A 85 17.14 -43.90 5.21
C ALA A 85 16.82 -45.40 5.10
N SER A 86 16.99 -46.15 6.20
CA SER A 86 16.81 -47.61 6.26
C SER A 86 15.42 -48.06 6.73
N GLY A 87 14.59 -47.14 7.24
CA GLY A 87 13.27 -47.47 7.78
C GLY A 87 13.21 -47.50 9.31
N ALA A 88 14.31 -47.24 10.01
CA ALA A 88 14.33 -47.25 11.46
C ALA A 88 13.68 -45.97 12.04
N PRO A 89 12.80 -46.07 13.04
CA PRO A 89 12.17 -44.91 13.66
C PRO A 89 13.21 -44.10 14.44
N LEU A 90 13.29 -42.81 14.14
CA LEU A 90 14.13 -41.84 14.84
C LEU A 90 13.30 -41.14 15.92
N PRO A 91 13.93 -40.77 17.06
CA PRO A 91 13.28 -39.94 18.06
C PRO A 91 12.75 -38.65 17.44
N VAL A 92 11.47 -38.40 17.67
CA VAL A 92 10.83 -37.14 17.28
C VAL A 92 11.26 -36.12 18.31
N ALA A 93 12.25 -35.31 17.99
CA ALA A 93 12.56 -34.13 18.79
C ALA A 93 11.30 -33.29 18.87
N GLN A 94 10.76 -33.07 20.07
CA GLN A 94 9.65 -32.15 20.24
C GLN A 94 10.10 -30.81 19.64
N PRO A 95 9.31 -30.22 18.73
CA PRO A 95 9.66 -28.91 18.20
C PRO A 95 9.81 -27.97 19.40
N PRO A 96 10.91 -27.20 19.49
CA PRO A 96 11.11 -26.27 20.59
C PRO A 96 9.86 -25.40 20.70
N GLN A 97 9.39 -25.19 21.95
CA GLN A 97 8.23 -24.36 22.22
C GLN A 97 8.40 -23.04 21.45
N PRO A 98 7.41 -22.63 20.63
CA PRO A 98 7.55 -21.45 19.81
C PRO A 98 7.84 -20.28 20.73
N SER A 99 8.91 -19.52 20.44
CA SER A 99 9.16 -18.27 21.14
C SER A 99 7.92 -17.38 21.06
N TRP A 100 7.72 -16.51 22.05
CA TRP A 100 6.54 -15.65 22.08
C TRP A 100 6.37 -14.83 20.78
N VAL A 101 7.49 -14.38 20.20
CA VAL A 101 7.54 -13.73 18.87
C VAL A 101 6.94 -14.61 17.76
N ARG A 102 7.32 -15.89 17.72
CA ARG A 102 6.85 -16.83 16.70
C ARG A 102 5.38 -17.22 16.94
N ALA A 103 4.95 -17.29 18.20
CA ALA A 103 3.56 -17.49 18.56
C ALA A 103 2.69 -16.32 18.08
N THR A 104 3.09 -15.07 18.36
CA THR A 104 2.38 -13.87 17.88
C THR A 104 2.34 -13.82 16.36
N TYR A 105 3.47 -14.07 15.68
CA TYR A 105 3.52 -14.15 14.22
C TYR A 105 2.53 -15.18 13.68
N ASN A 106 2.49 -16.38 14.26
CA ASN A 106 1.56 -17.42 13.85
C ASN A 106 0.10 -17.01 14.07
N VAL A 107 -0.23 -16.35 15.18
CA VAL A 107 -1.60 -15.86 15.45
C VAL A 107 -2.05 -14.82 14.43
N LEU A 108 -1.14 -13.97 13.93
CA LEU A 108 -1.47 -12.99 12.90
C LEU A 108 -1.55 -13.62 11.50
N VAL A 109 -0.57 -14.46 11.17
CA VAL A 109 -0.38 -14.98 9.80
C VAL A 109 -1.34 -16.11 9.49
N THR A 110 -1.69 -16.91 10.47
CA THR A 110 -2.51 -18.10 10.23
C THR A 110 -3.95 -17.77 9.81
N PRO A 111 -4.65 -16.82 10.48
CA PRO A 111 -5.90 -16.24 9.98
C PRO A 111 -5.72 -15.47 8.69
N HIS A 112 -4.63 -14.73 8.55
CA HIS A 112 -4.37 -13.95 7.34
C HIS A 112 -4.24 -14.83 6.08
N LEU A 113 -3.61 -16.00 6.21
CA LEU A 113 -3.48 -16.96 5.11
C LEU A 113 -4.73 -17.83 4.91
N GLY A 114 -5.69 -17.80 5.84
CA GLY A 114 -6.94 -18.58 5.75
C GLY A 114 -6.76 -20.10 5.67
N ARG A 115 -5.56 -20.63 5.97
CA ARG A 115 -5.23 -22.05 5.71
C ARG A 115 -6.12 -23.02 6.51
N PHE A 116 -6.59 -22.62 7.70
CA PHE A 116 -7.52 -23.45 8.47
C PHE A 116 -8.95 -23.48 7.95
N ALA A 117 -9.33 -22.46 7.20
CA ALA A 117 -10.74 -22.25 6.92
C ALA A 117 -11.18 -23.25 5.85
N GLU A 118 -12.33 -23.89 6.06
CA GLU A 118 -13.05 -24.58 5.00
C GLU A 118 -13.45 -23.59 3.90
N PRO A 119 -13.78 -24.05 2.68
CA PRO A 119 -14.03 -23.17 1.53
C PRO A 119 -15.01 -22.01 1.82
N ALA A 120 -16.10 -22.26 2.55
CA ALA A 120 -17.07 -21.23 2.93
C ALA A 120 -16.47 -20.15 3.85
N VAL A 121 -15.72 -20.57 4.87
CA VAL A 121 -15.07 -19.64 5.81
C VAL A 121 -13.94 -18.86 5.13
N ARG A 122 -13.25 -19.45 4.14
CA ARG A 122 -12.26 -18.73 3.32
C ARG A 122 -12.89 -17.58 2.55
N TRP A 123 -14.04 -17.81 1.94
CA TRP A 123 -14.79 -16.74 1.25
C TRP A 123 -15.27 -15.66 2.22
N LEU A 124 -15.78 -16.03 3.39
CA LEU A 124 -16.19 -15.04 4.41
C LEU A 124 -15.01 -14.20 4.90
N LEU A 125 -13.86 -14.82 5.19
CA LEU A 125 -12.63 -14.13 5.59
C LEU A 125 -12.14 -13.20 4.47
N PHE A 126 -12.16 -13.67 3.23
CA PHE A 126 -11.76 -12.88 2.06
C PHE A 126 -12.66 -11.65 1.88
N LEU A 127 -13.98 -11.83 1.92
CA LEU A 127 -14.94 -10.74 1.78
C LEU A 127 -14.83 -9.76 2.96
N SER A 128 -14.71 -10.25 4.19
CA SER A 128 -14.48 -9.41 5.37
C SER A 128 -13.20 -8.57 5.23
N GLY A 129 -12.10 -9.19 4.75
CA GLY A 129 -10.86 -8.48 4.46
C GLY A 129 -11.01 -7.41 3.38
N LEU A 130 -11.74 -7.72 2.31
CA LEU A 130 -12.05 -6.77 1.22
C LEU A 130 -12.86 -5.58 1.73
N LEU A 131 -13.94 -5.83 2.50
CA LEU A 131 -14.74 -4.77 3.12
C LEU A 131 -13.90 -3.94 4.10
N GLY A 132 -13.04 -4.58 4.90
CA GLY A 132 -12.12 -3.89 5.80
C GLY A 132 -11.17 -2.95 5.05
N CYS A 133 -10.62 -3.40 3.93
CA CYS A 133 -9.75 -2.59 3.08
C CYS A 133 -10.50 -1.39 2.47
N LEU A 134 -11.73 -1.61 1.99
CA LEU A 134 -12.61 -0.54 1.49
C LEU A 134 -12.98 0.47 2.58
N MET A 135 -13.26 0.01 3.81
CA MET A 135 -13.57 0.87 4.95
C MET A 135 -12.37 1.76 5.32
N VAL A 136 -11.17 1.18 5.43
CA VAL A 136 -9.95 1.93 5.72
C VAL A 136 -9.64 2.92 4.59
N GLY A 137 -9.64 2.47 3.34
CA GLY A 137 -9.38 3.32 2.18
C GLY A 137 -10.37 4.48 2.05
N SER A 138 -11.67 4.21 2.21
CA SER A 138 -12.71 5.24 2.17
C SER A 138 -12.59 6.21 3.35
N GLY A 139 -12.29 5.74 4.55
CA GLY A 139 -12.03 6.59 5.72
C GLY A 139 -10.87 7.57 5.49
N MET A 140 -9.78 7.08 4.91
CA MET A 140 -8.62 7.92 4.55
C MET A 140 -8.98 9.00 3.52
N VAL A 141 -9.79 8.66 2.51
CA VAL A 141 -10.27 9.61 1.49
C VAL A 141 -11.26 10.61 2.08
N LEU A 142 -12.24 10.15 2.86
CA LEU A 142 -13.25 11.00 3.49
C LEU A 142 -12.64 11.99 4.48
N TRP A 143 -11.59 11.61 5.20
CA TRP A 143 -10.84 12.52 6.05
C TRP A 143 -10.26 13.70 5.27
N VAL A 144 -9.67 13.42 4.10
CA VAL A 144 -9.17 14.47 3.19
C VAL A 144 -10.32 15.35 2.74
N VAL A 145 -11.44 14.75 2.29
CA VAL A 145 -12.62 15.47 1.77
C VAL A 145 -13.22 16.41 2.82
N LYS A 146 -13.41 15.92 4.05
CA LYS A 146 -13.98 16.70 5.17
C LYS A 146 -13.11 17.89 5.56
N ARG A 147 -11.82 17.87 5.26
CA ARG A 147 -10.88 18.97 5.54
C ARG A 147 -10.81 20.02 4.42
N LEU A 148 -11.43 19.81 3.25
CA LEU A 148 -11.48 20.84 2.19
C LEU A 148 -12.08 22.18 2.65
N PRO A 149 -13.21 22.23 3.39
CA PRO A 149 -13.78 23.49 3.87
C PRO A 149 -12.84 24.24 4.82
N GLN A 150 -12.12 23.52 5.69
CA GLN A 150 -11.16 24.13 6.60
C GLN A 150 -9.97 24.75 5.85
N ARG A 151 -9.53 24.12 4.75
CA ARG A 151 -8.49 24.68 3.86
C ARG A 151 -8.98 25.88 3.07
N ALA A 152 -10.24 25.84 2.62
CA ALA A 152 -10.84 26.97 1.93
C ALA A 152 -10.88 28.22 2.83
N LYS A 153 -11.12 28.03 4.14
CA LYS A 153 -11.04 29.11 5.15
C LYS A 153 -9.62 29.62 5.40
N LEU A 154 -8.61 28.74 5.34
CA LEU A 154 -7.21 29.09 5.59
C LEU A 154 -6.50 29.69 4.36
N GLY A 155 -7.04 29.53 3.15
CA GLY A 155 -6.43 30.03 1.90
C GLY A 155 -5.19 29.27 1.42
N TYR A 156 -4.59 28.40 2.26
CA TYR A 156 -3.46 27.54 1.90
C TYR A 156 -3.61 26.12 2.45
N THR A 157 -2.82 25.17 1.91
CA THR A 157 -2.81 23.77 2.36
C THR A 157 -1.63 23.52 3.32
N PRO A 158 -1.87 23.13 4.59
CA PRO A 158 -0.79 22.75 5.50
C PRO A 158 0.04 21.57 4.98
N ARG A 159 1.36 21.58 5.23
CA ARG A 159 2.30 20.56 4.74
C ARG A 159 1.90 19.13 5.12
N GLY A 160 1.47 18.91 6.36
CA GLY A 160 1.01 17.59 6.83
C GLY A 160 -0.22 17.08 6.07
N GLN A 161 -1.17 17.94 5.73
CA GLN A 161 -2.35 17.55 4.97
C GLN A 161 -2.00 17.22 3.52
N ARG A 162 -1.06 17.94 2.91
CA ARG A 162 -0.54 17.64 1.58
C ARG A 162 0.24 16.32 1.55
N LEU A 163 0.97 15.99 2.63
CA LEU A 163 1.64 14.70 2.77
C LEU A 163 0.64 13.55 2.80
N VAL A 164 -0.40 13.65 3.63
CA VAL A 164 -1.46 12.63 3.71
C VAL A 164 -2.16 12.43 2.36
N GLU A 165 -2.47 13.51 1.64
CA GLU A 165 -3.05 13.40 0.30
C GLU A 165 -2.19 12.60 -0.67
N ARG A 166 -0.88 12.81 -0.66
CA ARG A 166 0.05 12.13 -1.55
C ARG A 166 0.26 10.68 -1.13
N LEU A 167 0.37 10.43 0.17
CA LEU A 167 0.45 9.07 0.71
C LEU A 167 -0.83 8.27 0.44
N ASN A 168 -2.00 8.89 0.50
CA ASN A 168 -3.26 8.22 0.14
C ASN A 168 -3.27 7.79 -1.33
N VAL A 169 -2.81 8.65 -2.25
CA VAL A 169 -2.67 8.30 -3.67
C VAL A 169 -1.72 7.11 -3.82
N ALA A 170 -0.55 7.17 -3.18
CA ALA A 170 0.44 6.10 -3.24
C ALA A 170 -0.07 4.77 -2.65
N ALA A 171 -0.76 4.82 -1.51
CA ALA A 171 -1.22 3.63 -0.79
C ALA A 171 -2.42 2.96 -1.48
N ILE A 172 -3.29 3.72 -2.12
CA ILE A 172 -4.48 3.17 -2.78
C ILE A 172 -4.21 2.97 -4.27
N ALA A 173 -3.96 4.06 -5.01
CA ALA A 173 -3.78 3.99 -6.45
C ALA A 173 -2.42 3.42 -6.84
N GLY A 174 -1.36 3.85 -6.16
CA GLY A 174 -0.01 3.34 -6.39
C GLY A 174 0.11 1.85 -6.08
N LEU A 175 -0.60 1.35 -5.07
CA LEU A 175 -0.60 -0.08 -4.74
C LEU A 175 -1.24 -0.92 -5.86
N CYS A 176 -2.36 -0.46 -6.45
CA CYS A 176 -2.95 -1.13 -7.60
C CYS A 176 -1.96 -1.23 -8.78
N VAL A 177 -1.23 -0.14 -9.06
CA VAL A 177 -0.20 -0.14 -10.11
C VAL A 177 0.95 -1.09 -9.76
N ALA A 178 1.41 -1.09 -8.51
CA ALA A 178 2.49 -1.96 -8.06
C ALA A 178 2.12 -3.45 -8.14
N VAL A 179 0.90 -3.81 -7.77
CA VAL A 179 0.37 -5.18 -7.91
C VAL A 179 0.30 -5.59 -9.38
N ALA A 180 -0.22 -4.71 -10.26
CA ALA A 180 -0.22 -4.98 -11.70
C ALA A 180 1.21 -5.16 -12.23
N GLY A 181 2.13 -4.27 -11.85
CA GLY A 181 3.54 -4.35 -12.21
C GLY A 181 4.22 -5.62 -11.74
N TYR A 182 3.89 -6.12 -10.54
CA TYR A 182 4.39 -7.40 -10.04
C TYR A 182 3.96 -8.58 -10.93
N LEU A 183 2.68 -8.60 -11.37
CA LEU A 183 2.19 -9.65 -12.28
C LEU A 183 2.89 -9.59 -13.65
N TRP A 184 3.17 -8.40 -14.15
CA TRP A 184 3.97 -8.20 -15.36
C TRP A 184 5.40 -8.70 -15.19
N LEU A 185 6.06 -8.36 -14.09
CA LEU A 185 7.41 -8.83 -13.78
C LEU A 185 7.47 -10.36 -13.68
N ASN A 186 6.45 -10.99 -13.09
CA ASN A 186 6.37 -12.44 -13.01
C ASN A 186 6.37 -13.12 -14.40
N ARG A 187 5.98 -12.40 -15.45
CA ARG A 187 5.94 -12.91 -16.82
C ARG A 187 7.14 -12.51 -17.66
N LEU A 188 7.67 -11.31 -17.44
CA LEU A 188 8.81 -10.78 -18.20
C LEU A 188 10.17 -11.25 -17.66
N LEU A 189 10.26 -11.63 -16.38
CA LEU A 189 11.53 -12.09 -15.81
C LEU A 189 11.88 -13.51 -16.31
N PRO A 190 13.12 -13.73 -16.78
CA PRO A 190 13.58 -15.04 -17.19
C PRO A 190 13.48 -16.08 -16.07
N ALA A 191 13.05 -17.29 -16.40
CA ALA A 191 12.93 -18.38 -15.43
C ALA A 191 14.30 -18.79 -14.82
N ALA A 192 15.39 -18.65 -15.57
CA ALA A 192 16.74 -19.00 -15.13
C ALA A 192 17.43 -17.90 -14.30
N LEU A 193 16.76 -16.78 -14.00
CA LEU A 193 17.35 -15.68 -13.25
C LEU A 193 17.61 -16.09 -11.80
N ALA A 194 18.86 -15.97 -11.35
CA ALA A 194 19.23 -16.16 -9.95
C ALA A 194 18.49 -15.15 -9.06
N GLU A 195 18.00 -15.60 -7.90
CA GLU A 195 17.26 -14.75 -6.95
C GLU A 195 16.03 -14.05 -7.57
N ARG A 196 15.38 -14.69 -8.55
CA ARG A 196 14.21 -14.13 -9.25
C ARG A 196 13.14 -13.58 -8.30
N GLY A 197 12.81 -14.30 -7.23
CA GLY A 197 11.81 -13.84 -6.25
C GLY A 197 12.19 -12.51 -5.59
N LEU A 198 13.49 -12.29 -5.32
CA LEU A 198 13.97 -11.03 -4.78
C LEU A 198 13.85 -9.89 -5.80
N TRP A 199 14.07 -10.17 -7.09
CA TRP A 199 13.86 -9.20 -8.15
C TRP A 199 12.38 -8.81 -8.33
N GLU A 200 11.45 -9.77 -8.22
CA GLU A 200 10.02 -9.50 -8.26
C GLU A 200 9.60 -8.58 -7.10
N ILE A 201 10.08 -8.85 -5.88
CA ILE A 201 9.84 -8.02 -4.69
C ILE A 201 10.43 -6.62 -4.87
N ARG A 202 11.69 -6.51 -5.30
CA ARG A 202 12.36 -5.22 -5.55
C ARG A 202 11.62 -4.41 -6.60
N GLY A 203 11.18 -5.05 -7.69
CA GLY A 203 10.41 -4.41 -8.74
C GLY A 203 9.07 -3.88 -8.25
N PHE A 204 8.35 -4.65 -7.43
CA PHE A 204 7.12 -4.18 -6.76
C PHE A 204 7.38 -2.91 -5.94
N PHE A 205 8.38 -2.93 -5.04
CA PHE A 205 8.68 -1.78 -4.19
C PHE A 205 9.20 -0.58 -4.99
N LEU A 206 9.95 -0.79 -6.07
CA LEU A 206 10.43 0.27 -6.95
C LEU A 206 9.27 0.94 -7.69
N ILE A 207 8.37 0.16 -8.28
CA ILE A 207 7.17 0.69 -8.95
C ILE A 207 6.32 1.46 -7.93
N TRP A 208 6.13 0.89 -6.73
CA TRP A 208 5.38 1.55 -5.68
C TRP A 208 6.03 2.85 -5.21
N LEU A 209 7.35 2.89 -5.08
CA LEU A 209 8.12 4.10 -4.76
C LEU A 209 7.95 5.17 -5.85
N VAL A 210 8.04 4.80 -7.12
CA VAL A 210 7.76 5.72 -8.24
C VAL A 210 6.34 6.26 -8.15
N CYS A 211 5.36 5.40 -7.86
CA CYS A 211 3.98 5.84 -7.61
C CYS A 211 3.84 6.73 -6.37
N ALA A 212 4.71 6.60 -5.36
CA ALA A 212 4.72 7.47 -4.18
C ALA A 212 5.34 8.85 -4.46
N LEU A 213 6.33 8.92 -5.36
CA LEU A 213 6.98 10.15 -5.79
C LEU A 213 6.15 10.90 -6.85
N HIS A 214 5.38 10.21 -7.67
CA HIS A 214 4.58 10.78 -8.75
C HIS A 214 3.62 11.93 -8.32
N PRO A 215 2.88 11.85 -7.20
CA PRO A 215 2.01 12.92 -6.70
C PRO A 215 2.75 14.19 -6.24
N TRP A 216 4.08 14.18 -6.21
CA TRP A 216 4.89 15.36 -5.92
C TRP A 216 5.11 16.24 -7.15
N LEU A 217 5.13 15.64 -8.34
CA LEU A 217 5.32 16.32 -9.63
C LEU A 217 3.99 16.69 -10.30
N ARG A 218 2.88 16.11 -9.84
CA ARG A 218 1.54 16.28 -10.43
C ARG A 218 0.56 16.87 -9.42
N SER A 219 -0.53 17.46 -9.93
CA SER A 219 -1.63 17.86 -9.04
C SER A 219 -2.31 16.63 -8.44
N HIS A 220 -2.77 16.73 -7.19
CA HIS A 220 -3.39 15.61 -6.47
C HIS A 220 -4.45 14.88 -7.30
N ARG A 221 -5.30 15.64 -8.01
CA ARG A 221 -6.36 15.09 -8.87
C ARG A 221 -5.82 14.37 -10.11
N ARG A 222 -4.80 14.91 -10.79
CA ARG A 222 -4.18 14.26 -11.95
C ARG A 222 -3.45 12.99 -11.53
N ALA A 223 -2.77 13.02 -10.38
CA ALA A 223 -2.07 11.85 -9.85
C ALA A 223 -3.01 10.65 -9.65
N TRP A 224 -4.21 10.87 -9.10
CA TRP A 224 -5.25 9.84 -8.99
C TRP A 224 -5.67 9.28 -10.35
N GLN A 225 -5.93 10.16 -11.32
CA GLN A 225 -6.39 9.75 -12.64
C GLN A 225 -5.33 8.97 -13.41
N GLU A 226 -4.10 9.50 -13.44
CA GLU A 226 -2.97 8.89 -14.16
C GLU A 226 -2.65 7.51 -13.57
N GLN A 227 -2.60 7.35 -12.24
CA GLN A 227 -2.33 6.05 -11.63
C GLN A 227 -3.47 5.04 -11.82
N MET A 228 -4.73 5.46 -11.70
CA MET A 228 -5.87 4.58 -11.98
C MET A 228 -5.93 4.16 -13.46
N ALA A 229 -5.61 5.06 -14.38
CA ALA A 229 -5.52 4.73 -15.81
C ALA A 229 -4.40 3.74 -16.10
N VAL A 230 -3.20 3.98 -15.55
CA VAL A 230 -2.06 3.07 -15.69
C VAL A 230 -2.39 1.69 -15.12
N ALA A 231 -2.98 1.63 -13.91
CA ALA A 231 -3.41 0.36 -13.32
C ALA A 231 -4.43 -0.36 -14.22
N ALA A 232 -5.45 0.35 -14.72
CA ALA A 232 -6.46 -0.23 -15.59
C ALA A 232 -5.86 -0.81 -16.87
N VAL A 233 -4.94 -0.09 -17.51
CA VAL A 233 -4.26 -0.55 -18.73
C VAL A 233 -3.37 -1.76 -18.43
N LEU A 234 -2.56 -1.73 -17.38
CA LEU A 234 -1.70 -2.86 -17.02
C LEU A 234 -2.50 -4.12 -16.71
N PHE A 235 -3.62 -3.99 -15.99
CA PHE A 235 -4.49 -5.13 -15.71
C PHE A 235 -5.24 -5.63 -16.97
N ALA A 236 -5.71 -4.73 -17.84
CA ALA A 236 -6.40 -5.11 -19.09
C ALA A 236 -5.49 -5.84 -20.07
N LEU A 237 -4.20 -5.50 -20.06
CA LEU A 237 -3.20 -6.09 -20.95
C LEU A 237 -2.62 -7.42 -20.43
N LEU A 238 -2.88 -7.82 -19.19
CA LEU A 238 -2.38 -9.10 -18.64
C LEU A 238 -2.87 -10.34 -19.41
N PRO A 239 -4.16 -10.50 -19.73
CA PRO A 239 -4.63 -11.63 -20.53
C PRO A 239 -4.03 -11.68 -21.94
N LEU A 240 -3.66 -10.51 -22.49
CA LEU A 240 -2.97 -10.39 -23.78
C LEU A 240 -1.47 -10.74 -23.66
N LEU A 241 -0.86 -10.45 -22.51
CA LEU A 241 0.53 -10.78 -22.23
C LEU A 241 0.74 -12.30 -22.09
N ASN A 242 -0.26 -13.02 -21.59
CA ASN A 242 -0.19 -14.45 -21.32
C ASN A 242 0.20 -15.30 -22.56
N PRO A 243 -0.46 -15.18 -23.74
CA PRO A 243 -0.05 -15.87 -24.96
C PRO A 243 1.29 -15.40 -25.52
N LEU A 244 1.61 -14.11 -25.41
CA LEU A 244 2.88 -13.54 -25.92
C LEU A 244 4.12 -14.09 -25.20
N THR A 245 3.94 -14.63 -24.01
CA THR A 245 5.00 -15.15 -23.14
C THR A 245 4.95 -16.68 -23.03
N GLY A 246 4.31 -17.34 -23.99
CA GLY A 246 4.24 -18.80 -24.12
C GLY A 246 3.16 -19.48 -23.27
N GLY A 247 2.16 -18.72 -22.81
CA GLY A 247 1.00 -19.23 -22.08
C GLY A 247 -0.20 -19.49 -22.99
N ALA A 248 -1.28 -20.03 -22.43
CA ALA A 248 -2.54 -20.17 -23.15
C ALA A 248 -3.26 -18.82 -23.22
N ALA A 249 -3.89 -18.50 -24.34
CA ALA A 249 -4.82 -17.37 -24.41
C ALA A 249 -6.07 -17.66 -23.56
N TRP A 250 -6.78 -16.63 -23.09
CA TRP A 250 -7.95 -16.81 -22.22
C TRP A 250 -9.02 -17.78 -22.75
N PRO A 251 -9.44 -17.73 -24.04
CA PRO A 251 -10.40 -18.69 -24.60
C PRO A 251 -9.86 -20.12 -24.64
N GLU A 252 -8.56 -20.27 -24.91
CA GLU A 252 -7.88 -21.56 -24.97
C GLU A 252 -7.72 -22.18 -23.56
N ALA A 253 -7.42 -21.36 -22.55
CA ALA A 253 -7.39 -21.78 -21.16
C ALA A 253 -8.76 -22.30 -20.70
N LEU A 254 -9.85 -21.65 -21.13
CA LEU A 254 -11.21 -22.09 -20.83
C LEU A 254 -11.55 -23.42 -21.53
N ALA A 255 -11.20 -23.54 -22.81
CA ALA A 255 -11.41 -24.76 -23.59
C ALA A 255 -10.64 -25.96 -23.01
N ARG A 256 -9.43 -25.73 -22.48
CA ARG A 256 -8.58 -26.75 -21.84
C ARG A 256 -8.89 -26.97 -20.34
N GLN A 257 -9.95 -26.38 -19.82
CA GLN A 257 -10.34 -26.46 -18.40
C GLN A 257 -9.22 -26.03 -17.42
N GLN A 258 -8.36 -25.10 -17.84
CA GLN A 258 -7.29 -24.54 -17.01
C GLN A 258 -7.83 -23.42 -16.11
N TRP A 259 -8.70 -23.79 -15.17
CA TRP A 259 -9.44 -22.86 -14.29
C TRP A 259 -8.54 -21.88 -13.52
N SER A 260 -7.32 -22.29 -13.17
CA SER A 260 -6.35 -21.42 -12.49
C SER A 260 -5.90 -20.25 -13.37
N VAL A 261 -5.64 -20.47 -14.66
CA VAL A 261 -5.22 -19.42 -15.59
C VAL A 261 -6.42 -18.53 -15.94
N ALA A 262 -7.57 -19.15 -16.26
CA ALA A 262 -8.78 -18.44 -16.62
C ALA A 262 -9.31 -17.53 -15.50
N SER A 263 -9.20 -17.95 -14.24
CA SER A 263 -9.61 -17.15 -13.08
C SER A 263 -8.68 -15.96 -12.81
N VAL A 264 -7.37 -16.11 -12.98
CA VAL A 264 -6.42 -15.00 -12.86
C VAL A 264 -6.70 -13.93 -13.91
N ASP A 265 -6.88 -14.34 -15.17
CA ASP A 265 -7.21 -13.42 -16.26
C ASP A 265 -8.56 -12.73 -16.02
N ALA A 266 -9.57 -13.46 -15.54
CA ALA A 266 -10.87 -12.89 -15.19
C ALA A 266 -10.78 -11.85 -14.06
N ILE A 267 -10.01 -12.14 -13.00
CA ILE A 267 -9.77 -11.20 -11.90
C ILE A 267 -8.98 -9.98 -12.39
N ALA A 268 -8.00 -10.16 -13.27
CA ALA A 268 -7.28 -9.04 -13.87
C ALA A 268 -8.23 -8.12 -14.65
N LEU A 269 -9.12 -8.68 -15.48
CA LEU A 269 -10.13 -7.90 -16.21
C LEU A 269 -11.14 -7.21 -15.29
N LEU A 270 -11.54 -7.87 -14.19
CA LEU A 270 -12.39 -7.26 -13.16
C LEU A 270 -11.69 -6.03 -12.53
N LEU A 271 -10.42 -6.17 -12.14
CA LEU A 271 -9.63 -5.08 -11.56
C LEU A 271 -9.39 -3.96 -12.59
N ALA A 272 -9.13 -4.31 -13.85
CA ALA A 272 -9.01 -3.35 -14.94
C ALA A 272 -10.29 -2.51 -15.09
N SER A 273 -11.44 -3.18 -15.07
CA SER A 273 -12.75 -2.54 -15.17
C SER A 273 -13.05 -1.65 -13.97
N ALA A 274 -12.72 -2.10 -12.75
CA ALA A 274 -12.89 -1.31 -11.53
C ALA A 274 -12.00 -0.06 -11.54
N CYS A 275 -10.71 -0.19 -11.84
CA CYS A 275 -9.79 0.95 -11.96
C CYS A 275 -10.19 1.90 -13.09
N GLY A 276 -10.63 1.37 -14.24
CA GLY A 276 -11.12 2.14 -15.38
C GLY A 276 -12.40 2.92 -15.05
N ALA A 277 -13.35 2.30 -14.33
CA ALA A 277 -14.56 2.95 -13.85
C ALA A 277 -14.24 4.09 -12.88
N ILE A 278 -13.30 3.90 -11.94
CA ILE A 278 -12.83 4.95 -11.02
C ILE A 278 -12.20 6.09 -11.80
N PHE A 279 -11.31 5.79 -12.76
CA PHE A 279 -10.70 6.80 -13.63
C PHE A 279 -11.74 7.62 -14.38
N TRP A 280 -12.71 6.96 -15.00
CA TRP A 280 -13.78 7.60 -15.74
C TRP A 280 -14.70 8.45 -14.85
N TRP A 281 -15.04 7.95 -13.66
CA TRP A 281 -15.82 8.70 -12.67
C TRP A 281 -15.08 9.96 -12.23
N LEU A 282 -13.78 9.85 -11.94
CA LEU A 282 -12.93 10.99 -11.60
C LEU A 282 -12.81 12.01 -12.75
N ARG A 283 -12.82 11.57 -14.01
CA ARG A 283 -12.84 12.48 -15.18
C ARG A 283 -14.19 13.16 -15.36
N ARG A 284 -15.30 12.42 -15.22
CA ARG A 284 -16.66 12.99 -15.32
C ARG A 284 -16.96 14.00 -14.23
N ALA A 285 -16.46 13.77 -13.01
CA ALA A 285 -16.58 14.73 -11.92
C ALA A 285 -15.87 16.07 -12.22
N GLN A 286 -14.91 16.10 -13.15
CA GLN A 286 -14.27 17.33 -13.62
C GLN A 286 -15.03 18.02 -14.76
N ALA A 287 -15.77 17.25 -15.57
CA ALA A 287 -16.49 17.76 -16.73
C ALA A 287 -17.75 18.57 -16.38
N LYS A 288 -18.17 18.61 -15.10
CA LYS A 288 -19.19 19.58 -14.64
C LYS A 288 -18.50 20.95 -14.53
N PRO A 289 -18.76 21.89 -15.46
CA PRO A 289 -18.24 23.23 -15.30
C PRO A 289 -18.95 23.84 -14.10
N VAL A 290 -18.20 24.49 -13.22
CA VAL A 290 -18.78 25.52 -12.34
C VAL A 290 -19.29 26.60 -13.29
N LYS A 291 -20.53 26.46 -13.77
CA LYS A 291 -21.19 27.46 -14.62
C LYS A 291 -21.17 28.79 -13.86
N ALA A 292 -20.33 29.70 -14.31
CA ALA A 292 -20.63 31.08 -14.64
C ALA A 292 -21.56 31.92 -13.72
N LYS A 293 -21.70 31.60 -12.43
CA LYS A 293 -22.47 32.46 -11.50
C LYS A 293 -21.77 33.81 -11.21
N LYS A 294 -20.51 33.97 -11.63
CA LYS A 294 -19.76 35.24 -11.54
C LYS A 294 -19.92 36.13 -12.77
N GLN A 295 -20.34 35.60 -13.92
CA GLN A 295 -20.60 36.42 -15.12
C GLN A 295 -22.04 36.93 -15.17
N GLN A 296 -23.02 36.19 -14.63
CA GLN A 296 -24.37 36.73 -14.46
C GLN A 296 -24.46 37.81 -13.37
N SER A 297 -23.66 37.74 -12.30
CA SER A 297 -23.65 38.83 -11.31
C SER A 297 -22.86 40.06 -11.76
N ALA A 298 -21.82 39.90 -12.59
CA ALA A 298 -21.10 41.01 -13.20
C ALA A 298 -21.89 41.67 -14.34
N SER A 299 -22.56 40.87 -15.18
CA SER A 299 -23.45 41.37 -16.23
C SER A 299 -24.73 42.00 -15.67
N ALA A 300 -25.34 41.43 -14.63
CA ALA A 300 -26.50 42.03 -13.98
C ALA A 300 -26.13 43.30 -13.19
N ARG A 301 -24.93 43.38 -12.60
CA ARG A 301 -24.46 44.59 -11.90
C ARG A 301 -23.99 45.69 -12.86
N ALA A 302 -23.52 45.34 -14.06
CA ALA A 302 -23.22 46.29 -15.13
C ALA A 302 -24.49 46.77 -15.87
N ALA A 303 -25.51 45.91 -16.02
CA ALA A 303 -26.79 46.29 -16.63
C ALA A 303 -27.71 47.07 -15.67
N ALA A 304 -27.56 46.89 -14.34
CA ALA A 304 -28.35 47.59 -13.34
C ALA A 304 -27.84 48.99 -12.98
N ASN A 305 -26.71 49.45 -13.55
CA ASN A 305 -26.22 50.80 -13.27
C ASN A 305 -25.54 51.47 -14.47
N PRO A 306 -26.30 51.91 -15.49
CA PRO A 306 -25.77 52.75 -16.56
C PRO A 306 -25.62 54.24 -16.16
N ALA A 307 -25.93 54.62 -14.92
CA ALA A 307 -26.08 56.03 -14.52
C ALA A 307 -25.09 56.54 -13.44
N ALA A 308 -24.01 55.81 -13.14
CA ALA A 308 -23.06 56.23 -12.10
C ALA A 308 -21.67 56.66 -12.60
N ASP A 309 -21.32 56.46 -13.86
CA ASP A 309 -20.04 56.92 -14.43
C ASP A 309 -20.27 57.99 -15.52
N ALA A 310 -20.58 59.21 -15.05
CA ALA A 310 -20.19 60.54 -15.55
C ALA A 310 -20.34 60.91 -17.06
N PRO A 311 -20.76 62.17 -17.31
CA PRO A 311 -19.72 63.16 -17.61
C PRO A 311 -19.79 64.36 -16.64
N ALA A 312 -19.27 64.19 -15.43
CA ALA A 312 -19.05 65.27 -14.46
C ALA A 312 -17.67 65.96 -14.63
N HIS A 313 -17.10 65.97 -15.84
CA HIS A 313 -15.85 66.69 -16.15
C HIS A 313 -16.04 67.94 -17.03
N ALA A 314 -17.27 68.29 -17.44
CA ALA A 314 -17.52 69.49 -18.25
C ALA A 314 -17.92 70.74 -17.43
N ALA A 315 -18.56 70.59 -16.28
CA ALA A 315 -19.10 71.74 -15.53
C ALA A 315 -18.09 72.45 -14.61
N ALA A 316 -17.00 71.77 -14.20
CA ALA A 316 -16.01 72.35 -13.28
C ALA A 316 -14.93 73.22 -13.97
N ARG A 317 -14.92 73.30 -15.31
CA ARG A 317 -13.97 74.13 -16.09
C ARG A 317 -14.50 75.52 -16.44
N GLN A 318 -15.81 75.75 -16.39
CA GLN A 318 -16.41 77.07 -16.71
C GLN A 318 -16.49 78.02 -15.51
N ALA A 319 -16.37 77.53 -14.27
CA ALA A 319 -16.39 78.36 -13.07
C ALA A 319 -15.01 78.91 -12.64
N ARG A 320 -13.92 78.58 -13.38
CA ARG A 320 -12.54 78.96 -13.03
C ARG A 320 -11.91 80.05 -13.92
N SER A 321 -12.65 80.60 -14.88
CA SER A 321 -12.14 81.64 -15.81
C SER A 321 -12.67 83.05 -15.55
N ALA A 322 -13.36 83.30 -14.43
CA ALA A 322 -13.92 84.61 -14.11
C ALA A 322 -13.69 85.00 -12.65
N GLN A 323 -12.43 85.06 -12.21
CA GLN A 323 -11.98 85.86 -11.08
C GLN A 323 -10.45 85.89 -11.08
N ALA A 324 -9.90 86.90 -11.75
CA ALA A 324 -8.50 87.22 -11.75
C ALA A 324 -8.27 88.53 -10.98
N SER A 325 -7.42 88.42 -9.94
CA SER A 325 -6.54 89.45 -9.34
C SER A 325 -7.12 90.47 -8.33
N PRO A 326 -6.28 91.03 -7.42
CA PRO A 326 -4.89 90.69 -7.06
C PRO A 326 -4.63 90.44 -5.55
N GLU A 327 -3.50 89.79 -5.27
CA GLU A 327 -2.81 89.69 -3.97
C GLU A 327 -2.12 91.03 -3.62
N PRO A 328 -1.69 91.28 -2.35
CA PRO A 328 -0.35 90.81 -1.97
C PRO A 328 -0.14 90.39 -0.49
N ALA A 329 0.69 89.36 -0.31
CA ALA A 329 1.83 89.24 0.62
C ALA A 329 1.68 89.62 2.11
N ALA A 330 1.95 88.65 3.01
CA ALA A 330 3.01 88.78 4.04
C ALA A 330 3.14 87.52 4.96
N SER A 331 4.41 87.20 5.27
CA SER A 331 4.97 86.63 6.52
C SER A 331 4.73 85.16 6.94
N ALA A 332 5.87 84.46 7.12
CA ALA A 332 6.10 83.18 7.82
C ALA A 332 6.15 83.37 9.37
N PRO A 333 6.71 82.48 10.23
CA PRO A 333 7.07 81.04 10.17
C PRO A 333 6.68 80.23 11.47
N GLN A 334 7.32 79.06 11.69
CA GLN A 334 7.57 78.29 12.96
C GLN A 334 6.60 77.14 13.31
N GLN A 335 7.00 75.85 13.42
CA GLN A 335 7.98 75.10 14.25
C GLN A 335 7.27 74.31 15.40
N GLY A 336 7.77 73.10 15.70
CA GLY A 336 7.54 72.34 16.95
C GLY A 336 6.92 70.95 16.73
N ALA A 337 7.63 69.82 16.73
CA ALA A 337 8.47 69.15 17.74
C ALA A 337 7.69 68.16 18.65
N ALA A 338 8.16 66.89 18.64
CA ALA A 338 8.13 65.84 19.67
C ALA A 338 6.73 65.39 20.21
N ALA A 339 6.49 64.16 20.69
CA ALA A 339 7.35 63.24 21.43
C ALA A 339 6.81 61.78 21.40
N LEU A 340 7.72 60.84 21.66
CA LEU A 340 7.51 59.44 22.03
C LEU A 340 6.83 59.29 23.41
N ALA A 341 6.11 58.20 23.62
CA ALA A 341 6.12 57.48 24.91
C ALA A 341 5.67 56.01 24.75
N THR A 342 6.50 55.12 25.28
CA THR A 342 6.38 53.66 25.36
C THR A 342 5.86 53.20 26.74
N ALA A 343 5.15 52.08 26.73
CA ALA A 343 5.15 50.96 27.69
C ALA A 343 4.66 51.17 29.15
N THR A 344 3.67 50.34 29.54
CA THR A 344 3.66 49.72 30.88
C THR A 344 3.05 48.32 30.84
N GLU A 345 3.74 47.41 31.51
CA GLU A 345 3.55 45.97 31.74
C GLU A 345 2.83 45.71 33.08
N ARG A 346 2.07 44.59 33.20
CA ARG A 346 1.82 43.77 34.42
C ARG A 346 0.85 42.62 34.08
N ALA A 347 1.30 41.35 34.19
CA ALA A 347 1.08 40.40 35.32
C ALA A 347 -0.28 39.66 35.22
N ASN A 348 -0.50 38.38 35.54
CA ASN A 348 0.27 37.29 36.14
C ASN A 348 -0.44 35.91 35.87
N ALA A 349 0.32 34.84 36.02
CA ALA A 349 0.12 33.38 36.05
C ALA A 349 -1.26 32.70 36.30
N GLY A 350 -1.36 31.45 35.79
CA GLY A 350 -2.02 30.34 36.50
C GLY A 350 -2.84 29.33 35.66
N ALA A 351 -2.32 28.13 35.45
CA ALA A 351 -3.06 26.91 35.05
C ALA A 351 -2.81 25.82 36.14
N PRO A 352 -3.41 24.59 36.17
CA PRO A 352 -4.47 23.98 35.33
C PRO A 352 -5.56 23.16 36.13
N ALA A 353 -6.46 22.50 35.38
CA ALA A 353 -7.23 21.28 35.70
C ALA A 353 -8.48 21.35 36.60
N ARG A 354 -9.66 21.02 36.03
CA ARG A 354 -10.67 20.10 36.60
C ARG A 354 -11.92 19.92 35.70
N LEU A 355 -12.34 18.65 35.59
CA LEU A 355 -13.72 18.14 35.43
C LEU A 355 -14.38 18.31 34.04
N SER A 356 -14.51 17.28 33.18
CA SER A 356 -15.29 16.03 33.28
C SER A 356 -16.77 16.23 33.64
N GLN A 357 -17.65 15.74 32.74
CA GLN A 357 -19.10 15.48 32.91
C GLN A 357 -20.11 16.63 32.67
N GLN A 358 -20.19 17.18 31.47
CA GLN A 358 -21.44 17.85 31.04
C GLN A 358 -21.53 18.01 29.51
N ALA A 359 -21.71 16.90 28.77
CA ALA A 359 -22.24 16.93 27.39
C ALA A 359 -22.65 15.53 26.88
N LEU A 360 -23.08 14.63 27.77
CA LEU A 360 -23.85 13.43 27.42
C LEU A 360 -25.23 13.62 28.04
N ASN A 361 -26.07 14.39 27.35
CA ASN A 361 -27.53 14.41 27.43
C ASN A 361 -28.03 15.66 26.69
N THR A 362 -28.25 15.54 25.37
CA THR A 362 -29.29 16.28 24.63
C THR A 362 -29.27 15.80 23.17
N LEU A 363 -30.25 14.94 22.87
CA LEU A 363 -30.78 14.52 21.55
C LEU A 363 -29.91 13.65 20.64
#